data_AF-A0A942V5U9-F1
#
_entry.id   AF-A0A942V5U9-F1
#
_cell.length_a   1.000
_cell.length_b   1.000
_cell.length_c   1.000
_cell.angle_alpha   90.00
_cell.angle_beta   90.00
_cell.angle_gamma   90.00
#
_symmetry.space_group_name_H-M   'P 1'
#
loop_
_entity.id
_entity.type
_entity.pdbx_description
1 polymer ?
#
loop_
_entity_poly.entity_id
_entity_poly.type
_entity_poly.pdbx_seq_one_letter_code
_entity_poly.pdbx_strand_id
1 'polypeptide(L)'
;MLSNNKIHIDNKPSFGSIKQDKIIAEKLLKKCRNTVKDARSNTFIKTKIYQHENNKKYQHIIEELFVLSEIYRQQVVESRQFIKANSPYKTFDDMIQKIKTAIQKFKAGNCGEINYIFQSEFLKHNINAHAVMFTTYSQETLKKIPSKDHTFLVFNLKPDAKLNAPATWGSKAIIADAWSNIVMKADDALNYYKQIFKFNEKEEIRILASADKINLKDGIR
;
A
#
# COMPACT_ATOMS: atom_id res chain seq x y z
N MET A 1 -54.79 5.32 -5.43
CA MET A 1 -53.76 4.26 -5.37
C MET A 1 -52.60 4.68 -6.25
N LEU A 2 -51.42 4.93 -5.67
CA LEU A 2 -50.09 4.61 -6.21
C LEU A 2 -49.11 4.91 -5.06
N SER A 3 -48.49 3.84 -4.58
CA SER A 3 -47.82 3.71 -3.30
C SER A 3 -46.48 4.43 -3.26
N ASN A 4 -46.26 5.12 -2.13
CA ASN A 4 -44.95 5.52 -1.62
C ASN A 4 -43.98 4.34 -1.61
N ASN A 5 -42.82 4.49 -2.25
CA ASN A 5 -41.62 3.72 -1.93
C ASN A 5 -40.44 4.69 -1.80
N LYS A 6 -40.36 5.37 -0.66
CA LYS A 6 -39.09 5.93 -0.17
C LYS A 6 -38.31 4.79 0.45
N ILE A 7 -37.32 4.29 -0.28
CA ILE A 7 -36.32 3.38 0.29
C ILE A 7 -35.37 4.26 1.12
N HIS A 8 -35.62 4.32 2.43
CA HIS A 8 -34.64 4.81 3.37
C HIS A 8 -33.58 3.71 3.51
N ILE A 9 -32.45 3.86 2.83
CA ILE A 9 -31.26 3.07 3.13
C ILE A 9 -30.60 3.75 4.32
N ASP A 10 -30.82 3.16 5.49
CA ASP A 10 -30.19 3.56 6.73
C ASP A 10 -28.66 3.38 6.58
N ASN A 11 -27.96 4.50 6.38
CA ASN A 11 -26.51 4.56 6.13
C ASN A 11 -25.71 4.33 7.42
N LYS A 12 -25.74 3.10 7.93
CA LYS A 12 -24.64 2.60 8.77
C LYS A 12 -23.99 1.44 8.02
N PRO A 13 -22.75 1.58 7.51
CA PRO A 13 -22.02 0.42 7.01
C PRO A 13 -21.76 -0.51 8.19
N SER A 14 -22.61 -1.52 8.37
CA SER A 14 -22.24 -2.66 9.19
C SER A 14 -21.21 -3.44 8.38
N PHE A 15 -19.93 -3.17 8.65
CA PHE A 15 -18.83 -4.00 8.15
C PHE A 15 -19.17 -5.46 8.45
N GLY A 16 -18.99 -6.31 7.43
CA GLY A 16 -19.26 -7.73 7.58
C GLY A 16 -18.35 -8.39 8.62
N SER A 17 -18.46 -9.71 8.76
CA SER A 17 -17.43 -10.49 9.45
C SER A 17 -16.05 -10.25 8.81
N ILE A 18 -14.94 -10.43 9.55
CA ILE A 18 -13.55 -10.33 9.03
C ILE A 18 -13.37 -11.10 7.69
N LYS A 19 -14.10 -12.20 7.52
CA LYS A 19 -14.11 -13.00 6.29
C LYS A 19 -14.67 -12.21 5.10
N GLN A 20 -15.74 -11.46 5.28
CA GLN A 20 -16.36 -10.63 4.22
C GLN A 20 -15.47 -9.45 3.84
N ASP A 21 -14.84 -8.78 4.82
CA ASP A 21 -13.91 -7.68 4.57
C ASP A 21 -12.69 -8.12 3.75
N LYS A 22 -12.14 -9.31 4.07
CA LYS A 22 -11.06 -9.92 3.27
C LYS A 22 -11.48 -10.17 1.83
N ILE A 23 -12.66 -10.75 1.61
CA ILE A 23 -13.19 -11.03 0.27
C ILE A 23 -13.36 -9.74 -0.54
N ILE A 24 -13.87 -8.67 0.08
CA ILE A 24 -14.05 -7.37 -0.58
C ILE A 24 -12.69 -6.78 -0.97
N ALA A 25 -11.74 -6.74 -0.03
CA ALA A 25 -10.40 -6.22 -0.28
C ALA A 25 -9.66 -7.01 -1.37
N GLU A 26 -9.78 -8.35 -1.40
CA GLU A 26 -9.22 -9.19 -2.48
C GLU A 26 -9.85 -8.89 -3.85
N LYS A 27 -11.17 -8.67 -3.91
CA LYS A 27 -11.87 -8.27 -5.14
C LYS A 27 -11.41 -6.89 -5.63
N LEU A 28 -11.28 -5.92 -4.73
CA LEU A 28 -10.77 -4.59 -5.05
C LEU A 28 -9.32 -4.68 -5.53
N LEU A 29 -8.48 -5.45 -4.84
CA LEU A 29 -7.10 -5.70 -5.25
C LEU A 29 -7.03 -6.24 -6.68
N LYS A 30 -7.88 -7.24 -6.99
CA LYS A 30 -8.01 -7.80 -8.35
C LYS A 30 -8.46 -6.75 -9.37
N LYS A 31 -9.41 -5.88 -9.03
CA LYS A 31 -9.88 -4.80 -9.92
C LYS A 31 -8.77 -3.77 -10.20
N CYS A 32 -8.06 -3.31 -9.18
CA CYS A 32 -6.96 -2.35 -9.32
C CYS A 32 -5.81 -2.88 -10.20
N ARG A 33 -5.57 -4.20 -10.15
CA ARG A 33 -4.60 -4.87 -11.04
C ARG A 33 -5.01 -4.81 -12.50
N ASN A 34 -6.30 -4.91 -12.79
CA ASN A 34 -6.78 -4.86 -14.16
C ASN A 34 -6.67 -3.44 -14.74
N THR A 35 -6.75 -2.41 -13.91
CA THR A 35 -6.57 -1.01 -14.30
C THR A 35 -5.11 -0.57 -14.35
N VAL A 36 -4.20 -1.23 -13.62
CA VAL A 36 -2.76 -0.94 -13.64
C VAL A 36 -1.97 -2.25 -13.80
N LYS A 37 -1.98 -2.79 -15.03
CA LYS A 37 -1.40 -4.10 -15.38
C LYS A 37 0.08 -4.26 -14.97
N ASP A 38 0.80 -3.14 -14.87
CA ASP A 38 2.24 -3.09 -14.65
C ASP A 38 2.62 -2.62 -13.22
N ALA A 39 1.66 -2.47 -12.29
CA ALA A 39 1.91 -2.04 -10.91
C ALA A 39 2.55 -3.10 -10.00
N ARG A 40 3.21 -4.13 -10.56
CA ARG A 40 3.78 -5.23 -9.77
C ARG A 40 5.28 -5.40 -9.97
N SER A 41 5.95 -5.75 -8.88
CA SER A 41 6.86 -6.90 -8.88
C SER A 41 5.99 -8.15 -8.76
N ASN A 42 5.91 -8.98 -9.81
CA ASN A 42 5.21 -10.28 -9.77
C ASN A 42 6.03 -11.37 -9.02
N THR A 43 7.03 -10.94 -8.26
CA THR A 43 8.20 -11.75 -7.93
C THR A 43 8.72 -11.42 -6.53
N PHE A 44 7.86 -11.54 -5.52
CA PHE A 44 8.28 -12.34 -4.37
C PHE A 44 7.97 -13.81 -4.68
N ILE A 45 8.45 -14.31 -5.83
CA ILE A 45 8.97 -15.67 -5.78
C ILE A 45 10.01 -15.57 -4.65
N LYS A 46 9.96 -16.45 -3.67
CA LYS A 46 11.16 -16.74 -2.86
C LYS A 46 12.19 -17.33 -3.83
N THR A 47 12.67 -16.52 -4.78
CA THR A 47 13.90 -16.77 -5.45
C THR A 47 14.90 -16.53 -4.35
N LYS A 48 15.21 -17.62 -3.66
CA LYS A 48 16.48 -17.82 -2.98
C LYS A 48 17.64 -17.74 -4.00
N ILE A 49 17.53 -16.88 -5.01
CA ILE A 49 18.53 -16.60 -6.01
C ILE A 49 19.77 -16.04 -5.33
N TYR A 50 19.60 -15.21 -4.30
CA TYR A 50 20.68 -14.82 -3.40
C TYR A 50 21.33 -16.02 -2.65
N GLN A 51 20.59 -17.12 -2.45
CA GLN A 51 21.17 -18.37 -1.91
C GLN A 51 21.86 -19.23 -2.99
N HIS A 52 21.80 -18.79 -4.24
CA HIS A 52 22.35 -19.44 -5.41
C HIS A 52 23.31 -18.54 -6.19
N GLU A 53 23.80 -17.44 -5.58
CA GLU A 53 24.75 -16.49 -6.20
C GLU A 53 26.00 -17.20 -6.75
N ASN A 54 26.40 -18.30 -6.12
CA ASN A 54 27.55 -19.10 -6.52
C ASN A 54 27.20 -20.32 -7.40
N ASN A 55 25.92 -20.50 -7.76
CA ASN A 55 25.49 -21.64 -8.57
C ASN A 55 25.50 -21.28 -10.05
N LYS A 56 26.51 -21.76 -10.78
CA LYS A 56 26.71 -21.53 -12.22
C LYS A 56 25.47 -21.84 -13.07
N LYS A 57 24.62 -22.80 -12.65
CA LYS A 57 23.36 -23.12 -13.36
C LYS A 57 22.39 -21.95 -13.40
N TYR A 58 22.39 -21.13 -12.36
CA TYR A 58 21.45 -20.02 -12.21
C TYR A 58 22.06 -18.67 -12.54
N GLN A 59 23.39 -18.55 -12.63
CA GLN A 59 24.11 -17.28 -12.82
C GLN A 59 23.48 -16.38 -13.90
N HIS A 60 23.22 -16.91 -15.10
CA HIS A 60 22.61 -16.14 -16.18
C HIS A 60 21.22 -15.58 -15.81
N ILE A 61 20.38 -16.37 -15.14
CA ILE A 61 19.05 -15.92 -14.67
C ILE A 61 19.19 -14.83 -13.60
N ILE A 62 20.21 -14.92 -12.73
CA ILE A 62 20.48 -13.90 -11.70
C ILE A 62 20.88 -12.58 -12.35
N GLU A 63 21.78 -12.64 -13.36
CA GLU A 63 22.22 -11.48 -14.12
C GLU A 63 21.05 -10.81 -14.86
N GLU A 64 20.19 -11.57 -15.53
CA GLU A 64 18.99 -11.05 -16.19
C GLU A 64 18.04 -10.36 -15.20
N LEU A 65 17.77 -10.97 -14.05
CA LEU A 65 16.91 -10.38 -13.02
C LEU A 65 17.51 -9.12 -12.41
N PHE A 66 18.83 -9.06 -12.27
CA PHE A 66 19.52 -7.85 -11.82
C PHE A 66 19.32 -6.70 -12.81
N VAL A 67 19.53 -6.95 -14.11
CA VAL A 67 19.29 -5.95 -15.17
C VAL A 67 17.82 -5.49 -15.17
N LEU A 68 16.86 -6.42 -15.09
CA LEU A 68 15.44 -6.08 -14.99
C LEU A 68 15.13 -5.24 -13.74
N SER A 69 15.77 -5.53 -12.60
CA SER A 69 15.58 -4.79 -11.36
C SER A 69 16.11 -3.36 -11.46
N GLU A 70 17.23 -3.14 -12.15
CA GLU A 70 17.80 -1.81 -12.39
C GLU A 70 16.95 -1.00 -13.37
N ILE A 71 16.44 -1.63 -14.43
CA ILE A 71 15.47 -1.00 -15.35
C ILE A 71 14.24 -0.55 -14.57
N TYR A 72 13.67 -1.44 -13.74
CA TYR A 72 12.51 -1.10 -12.91
C TYR A 72 12.82 0.04 -11.93
N ARG A 73 13.97 0.02 -11.27
CA ARG A 73 14.41 1.08 -10.35
C ARG A 73 14.48 2.42 -11.07
N GLN A 74 15.05 2.46 -12.27
CA GLN A 74 15.12 3.65 -13.11
C GLN A 74 13.72 4.16 -13.50
N GLN A 75 12.82 3.27 -13.91
CA GLN A 75 11.43 3.61 -14.22
C GLN A 75 10.68 4.19 -13.01
N VAL A 76 10.92 3.67 -11.80
CA VAL A 76 10.36 4.26 -10.55
C VAL A 76 10.91 5.67 -10.34
N VAL A 77 12.20 5.92 -10.58
CA VAL A 77 12.78 7.26 -10.46
C VAL A 77 12.11 8.23 -11.44
N GLU A 78 11.95 7.83 -12.69
CA GLU A 78 11.30 8.65 -13.73
C GLU A 78 9.84 8.92 -13.41
N SER A 79 9.10 7.90 -12.95
CA SER A 79 7.72 8.04 -12.47
C SER A 79 7.62 9.08 -11.35
N ARG A 80 8.52 9.03 -10.36
CA ARG A 80 8.58 10.01 -9.26
C ARG A 80 8.93 11.41 -9.72
N GLN A 81 9.86 11.55 -10.66
CA GLN A 81 10.22 12.84 -11.23
C GLN A 81 9.04 13.45 -12.00
N PHE A 82 8.31 12.64 -12.77
CA PHE A 82 7.09 13.08 -13.45
C PHE A 82 6.02 13.53 -12.45
N ILE A 83 5.76 12.75 -11.40
CA ILE A 83 4.81 13.08 -10.35
C ILE A 83 5.19 14.42 -9.69
N LYS A 84 6.47 14.59 -9.31
CA LYS A 84 6.99 15.82 -8.71
C LYS A 84 6.88 17.03 -9.64
N ALA A 85 7.21 16.87 -10.91
CA ALA A 85 7.13 17.95 -11.91
C ALA A 85 5.68 18.42 -12.17
N ASN A 86 4.69 17.58 -11.87
CA ASN A 86 3.27 17.88 -12.01
C ASN A 86 2.60 18.27 -10.67
N SER A 87 3.39 18.60 -9.64
CA SER A 87 2.91 19.16 -8.36
C SER A 87 2.97 20.70 -8.38
N PRO A 88 2.17 21.44 -7.58
CA PRO A 88 1.25 20.96 -6.55
C PRO A 88 -0.03 20.29 -7.09
N TYR A 89 -0.69 19.51 -6.25
CA TYR A 89 -1.99 18.90 -6.56
C TYR A 89 -3.12 19.77 -6.03
N LYS A 90 -4.21 19.87 -6.78
CA LYS A 90 -5.40 20.64 -6.36
C LYS A 90 -6.27 19.85 -5.38
N THR A 91 -6.41 18.54 -5.61
CA THR A 91 -7.25 17.64 -4.82
C THR A 91 -6.57 16.28 -4.68
N PHE A 92 -7.11 15.42 -3.81
CA PHE A 92 -6.67 14.02 -3.73
C PHE A 92 -6.88 13.31 -5.07
N ASP A 93 -8.02 13.48 -5.73
CA ASP A 93 -8.28 12.85 -7.04
C ASP A 93 -7.33 13.34 -8.14
N ASP A 94 -6.94 14.62 -8.16
CA ASP A 94 -5.91 15.15 -9.07
C ASP A 94 -4.56 14.45 -8.82
N MET A 95 -4.16 14.28 -7.56
CA MET A 95 -2.96 13.52 -7.22
C MET A 95 -3.07 12.07 -7.72
N ILE A 96 -4.18 11.38 -7.44
CA ILE A 96 -4.37 9.99 -7.86
C ILE A 96 -4.31 9.84 -9.37
N GLN A 97 -4.91 10.77 -10.12
CA GLN A 97 -4.86 10.74 -11.58
C GLN A 97 -3.44 10.92 -12.10
N LYS A 98 -2.66 11.85 -11.53
CA LYS A 98 -1.25 12.06 -11.89
C LYS A 98 -0.38 10.84 -11.57
N ILE A 99 -0.58 10.21 -10.41
CA ILE A 99 0.11 8.94 -10.06
C ILE A 99 -0.26 7.84 -11.07
N LYS A 100 -1.56 7.67 -11.39
CA LYS A 100 -2.01 6.69 -12.39
C LYS A 100 -1.35 6.92 -13.75
N THR A 101 -1.33 8.17 -14.23
CA THR A 101 -0.68 8.54 -15.49
C THR A 101 0.82 8.22 -15.47
N ALA A 102 1.52 8.53 -14.38
CA ALA A 102 2.94 8.24 -14.23
C ALA A 102 3.20 6.72 -14.31
N ILE A 103 2.50 5.92 -13.50
CA ILE A 103 2.67 4.46 -13.50
C ILE A 103 2.30 3.86 -14.87
N GLN A 104 1.26 4.35 -15.53
CA GLN A 104 0.89 3.88 -16.87
C GLN A 104 1.94 4.22 -17.93
N LYS A 105 2.62 5.36 -17.80
CA LYS A 105 3.66 5.82 -18.72
C LYS A 105 4.98 5.06 -18.50
N PHE A 106 5.44 4.96 -17.27
CA PHE A 106 6.75 4.40 -16.93
C PHE A 106 6.71 2.93 -16.55
N LYS A 107 5.52 2.34 -16.44
CA LYS A 107 5.30 0.93 -16.07
C LYS A 107 5.84 0.55 -14.69
N ALA A 108 5.99 1.54 -13.81
CA ALA A 108 6.52 1.34 -12.47
C ALA A 108 5.95 2.35 -11.47
N GLY A 109 5.75 1.90 -10.24
CA GLY A 109 5.33 2.72 -9.09
C GLY A 109 5.82 2.13 -7.79
N ASN A 110 6.08 2.96 -6.79
CA ASN A 110 6.52 2.52 -5.47
C ASN A 110 5.34 2.16 -4.53
N CYS A 111 5.65 1.65 -3.33
CA CYS A 111 4.65 1.23 -2.36
C CYS A 111 3.70 2.36 -1.93
N GLY A 112 4.18 3.60 -1.83
CA GLY A 112 3.34 4.76 -1.52
C GLY A 112 2.36 5.06 -2.65
N GLU A 113 2.87 5.22 -3.87
CA GLU A 113 2.08 5.51 -5.07
C GLU A 113 0.98 4.48 -5.33
N ILE A 114 1.32 3.19 -5.24
CA ILE A 114 0.38 2.09 -5.47
C ILE A 114 -0.68 2.07 -4.36
N ASN A 115 -0.29 2.23 -3.09
CA ASN A 115 -1.27 2.22 -2.00
C ASN A 115 -2.15 3.47 -1.99
N TYR A 116 -1.70 4.64 -2.46
CA TYR A 116 -2.60 5.80 -2.64
C TYR A 116 -3.68 5.55 -3.70
N ILE A 117 -3.31 4.96 -4.85
CA ILE A 117 -4.31 4.54 -5.84
C ILE A 117 -5.31 3.58 -5.20
N PHE A 118 -4.80 2.66 -4.38
CA PHE A 118 -5.63 1.66 -3.73
C PHE A 118 -6.56 2.27 -2.68
N GLN A 119 -6.09 3.27 -1.93
CA GLN A 119 -6.89 4.04 -0.98
C GLN A 119 -8.05 4.73 -1.68
N SER A 120 -7.81 5.39 -2.82
CA SER A 120 -8.86 6.03 -3.62
C SER A 120 -9.97 5.06 -4.01
N GLU A 121 -9.63 3.82 -4.35
CA GLU A 121 -10.64 2.82 -4.68
C GLU A 121 -11.42 2.35 -3.44
N PHE A 122 -10.79 2.23 -2.27
CA PHE A 122 -11.49 1.92 -1.01
C PHE A 122 -12.48 3.04 -0.63
N LEU A 123 -12.06 4.30 -0.74
CA LEU A 123 -12.89 5.46 -0.43
C LEU A 123 -14.12 5.55 -1.33
N LYS A 124 -13.98 5.26 -2.64
CA LYS A 124 -15.12 5.19 -3.59
C LYS A 124 -16.16 4.12 -3.22
N HIS A 125 -15.77 3.13 -2.42
CA HIS A 125 -16.62 2.07 -1.93
C HIS A 125 -17.08 2.30 -0.47
N ASN A 126 -16.97 3.53 0.04
CA ASN A 126 -17.31 3.92 1.41
C ASN A 126 -16.54 3.13 2.48
N ILE A 127 -15.33 2.64 2.16
CA ILE A 127 -14.45 1.99 3.12
C ILE A 127 -13.43 3.04 3.59
N ASN A 128 -13.51 3.40 4.86
CA ASN A 128 -12.57 4.33 5.47
C ASN A 128 -11.20 3.66 5.66
N ALA A 129 -10.36 3.76 4.63
CA ALA A 129 -9.01 3.22 4.60
C ALA A 129 -7.98 4.35 4.67
N HIS A 130 -6.94 4.10 5.46
CA HIS A 130 -5.87 5.03 5.75
C HIS A 130 -4.56 4.50 5.19
N ALA A 131 -3.86 5.31 4.41
CA ALA A 131 -2.50 5.01 4.04
C ALA A 131 -1.58 5.28 5.24
N VAL A 132 -0.77 4.29 5.60
CA VAL A 132 0.13 4.34 6.75
C VAL A 132 1.50 3.88 6.29
N MET A 133 2.53 4.58 6.76
CA MET A 133 3.92 4.25 6.47
C MET A 133 4.64 3.82 7.74
N PHE A 134 5.41 2.75 7.73
CA PHE A 134 6.47 2.60 8.73
C PHE A 134 7.78 3.15 8.20
N THR A 135 8.55 3.75 9.10
CA THR A 135 9.94 4.09 8.89
C THR A 135 10.82 3.32 9.87
N THR A 136 11.98 2.93 9.39
CA THR A 136 12.94 2.16 10.19
C THR A 136 14.13 3.05 10.57
N TYR A 137 14.58 2.97 11.82
CA TYR A 137 15.76 3.66 12.33
C TYR A 137 16.73 2.67 12.93
N SER A 138 18.04 2.91 12.76
CA SER A 138 19.07 2.22 13.52
C SER A 138 19.09 2.76 14.94
N GLN A 139 18.98 1.91 15.96
CA GLN A 139 19.07 2.33 17.36
C GLN A 139 20.49 2.80 17.72
N GLU A 140 21.51 2.23 17.09
CA GLU A 140 22.91 2.57 17.34
C GLU A 140 23.28 3.96 16.81
N THR A 141 22.86 4.27 15.58
CA THR A 141 23.23 5.53 14.92
C THR A 141 22.14 6.60 14.99
N LEU A 142 20.94 6.22 15.41
CA LEU A 142 19.70 7.02 15.34
C LEU A 142 19.36 7.51 13.93
N LYS A 143 20.01 6.96 12.90
CA LYS A 143 19.78 7.32 11.49
C LYS A 143 18.65 6.48 10.93
N LYS A 144 17.85 7.13 10.08
CA LYS A 144 16.82 6.48 9.28
C LYS A 144 17.46 5.46 8.33
N ILE A 145 16.77 4.34 8.08
CA ILE A 145 17.12 3.29 7.11
C ILE A 145 16.05 3.31 6.00
N PRO A 146 16.17 4.19 4.98
CA PRO A 146 15.09 4.43 4.02
C PRO A 146 14.76 3.22 3.14
N SER A 147 15.72 2.30 2.95
CA SER A 147 15.51 1.05 2.20
C SER A 147 14.49 0.11 2.84
N LYS A 148 14.12 0.38 4.10
CA LYS A 148 13.13 -0.37 4.87
C LYS A 148 11.88 0.45 5.19
N ASP A 149 11.65 1.58 4.51
CA ASP A 149 10.38 2.27 4.61
C ASP A 149 9.33 1.54 3.77
N HIS A 150 8.09 1.49 4.24
CA HIS A 150 7.01 0.88 3.47
C HIS A 150 5.67 1.52 3.79
N THR A 151 4.85 1.69 2.76
CA THR A 151 3.48 2.20 2.87
C THR A 151 2.48 1.08 2.56
N PHE A 152 1.41 1.01 3.34
CA PHE A 152 0.30 0.06 3.20
C PHE A 152 -1.03 0.74 3.61
N LEU A 153 -2.17 0.08 3.39
CA LEU A 153 -3.47 0.56 3.87
C LEU A 153 -3.90 -0.17 5.13
N VAL A 154 -4.52 0.56 6.06
CA VAL A 154 -5.24 -0.01 7.21
C VAL A 154 -6.68 0.48 7.23
N PHE A 155 -7.62 -0.41 7.57
CA PHE A 155 -9.04 -0.10 7.69
C PHE A 155 -9.72 -0.99 8.74
N ASN A 156 -11.01 -0.76 8.98
CA ASN A 156 -11.78 -1.40 10.07
C ASN A 156 -11.15 -1.16 11.46
N LEU A 157 -10.70 0.08 11.65
CA LEU A 157 -10.10 0.56 12.89
C LEU A 157 -11.18 0.75 13.98
N LYS A 158 -10.78 0.61 15.24
CA LYS A 158 -11.60 1.11 16.36
C LYS A 158 -11.83 2.64 16.25
N PRO A 159 -12.96 3.16 16.75
CA PRO A 159 -13.28 4.60 16.66
C PRO A 159 -12.21 5.54 17.25
N ASP A 160 -11.49 5.10 18.28
CA ASP A 160 -10.44 5.84 19.00
C ASP A 160 -9.02 5.42 18.60
N ALA A 161 -8.88 4.64 17.53
CA ALA A 161 -7.60 4.16 17.05
C ALA A 161 -6.70 5.32 16.60
N LYS A 162 -5.44 5.26 17.02
CA LYS A 162 -4.38 6.17 16.58
C LYS A 162 -3.60 5.51 15.46
N LEU A 163 -3.57 6.14 14.28
CA LEU A 163 -2.87 5.60 13.09
C LEU A 163 -1.37 5.34 13.30
N ASN A 164 -0.72 6.04 14.22
CA ASN A 164 0.69 5.84 14.58
C ASN A 164 0.94 4.82 15.70
N ALA A 165 -0.12 4.21 16.26
CA ALA A 165 -0.01 3.26 17.36
C ALA A 165 -0.83 2.00 17.07
N PRO A 166 -0.23 0.98 16.39
CA PRO A 166 -0.96 -0.22 15.96
C PRO A 166 -1.70 -0.97 17.07
N ALA A 167 -1.19 -0.94 18.30
CA ALA A 167 -1.85 -1.53 19.46
C ALA A 167 -3.26 -0.97 19.73
N THR A 168 -3.57 0.23 19.20
CA THR A 168 -4.88 0.89 19.35
C THR A 168 -5.85 0.57 18.21
N TRP A 169 -5.39 -0.05 17.11
CA TRP A 169 -6.22 -0.30 15.92
C TRP A 169 -7.35 -1.30 16.17
N GLY A 170 -7.16 -2.20 17.12
CA GLY A 170 -8.14 -3.22 17.52
C GLY A 170 -8.05 -4.52 16.74
N SER A 171 -8.65 -5.58 17.29
CA SER A 171 -8.55 -6.96 16.78
C SER A 171 -9.25 -7.22 15.45
N LYS A 172 -10.07 -6.26 14.98
CA LYS A 172 -10.75 -6.32 13.68
C LYS A 172 -10.00 -5.55 12.58
N ALA A 173 -8.95 -4.81 12.91
CA ALA A 173 -8.21 -4.04 11.94
C ALA A 173 -7.59 -4.93 10.87
N ILE A 174 -7.71 -4.50 9.61
CA ILE A 174 -7.20 -5.22 8.44
C ILE A 174 -6.16 -4.34 7.75
N ILE A 175 -5.05 -4.94 7.37
CA ILE A 175 -4.07 -4.35 6.47
C ILE A 175 -4.29 -4.90 5.07
N ALA A 176 -4.40 -4.00 4.11
CA ALA A 176 -4.40 -4.30 2.68
C ALA A 176 -3.21 -3.61 2.03
N ASP A 177 -2.37 -4.38 1.36
CA ASP A 177 -1.15 -3.86 0.74
C ASP A 177 -1.03 -4.39 -0.68
N ALA A 178 -1.27 -3.48 -1.62
CA ALA A 178 -1.25 -3.79 -3.03
C ALA A 178 0.17 -4.05 -3.57
N TRP A 179 1.21 -3.54 -2.90
CA TRP A 179 2.59 -3.74 -3.29
C TRP A 179 3.08 -5.14 -2.92
N SER A 180 2.87 -5.57 -1.67
CA SER A 180 3.25 -6.92 -1.22
C SER A 180 2.20 -8.00 -1.50
N ASN A 181 1.03 -7.62 -2.03
CA ASN A 181 -0.08 -8.52 -2.34
C ASN A 181 -0.58 -9.29 -1.11
N ILE A 182 -0.93 -8.56 -0.05
CA ILE A 182 -1.54 -9.16 1.15
C ILE A 182 -2.82 -8.45 1.53
N VAL A 183 -3.74 -9.23 2.09
CA VAL A 183 -4.92 -8.76 2.84
C VAL A 183 -5.03 -9.62 4.08
N MET A 184 -4.65 -9.07 5.22
CA MET A 184 -4.46 -9.82 6.47
C MET A 184 -4.96 -9.02 7.67
N LYS A 185 -5.17 -9.69 8.80
CA LYS A 185 -5.36 -8.95 10.06
C LYS A 185 -4.11 -8.12 10.34
N ALA A 186 -4.27 -6.97 10.98
CA ALA A 186 -3.17 -6.06 11.22
C ALA A 186 -1.98 -6.74 11.93
N ASP A 187 -2.22 -7.51 12.99
CA ASP A 187 -1.16 -8.20 13.74
C ASP A 187 -0.39 -9.21 12.86
N ASP A 188 -1.12 -9.99 12.04
CA ASP A 188 -0.53 -10.96 11.12
C ASP A 188 0.33 -10.25 10.06
N ALA A 189 -0.16 -9.16 9.49
CA ALA A 189 0.55 -8.36 8.50
C ALA A 189 1.80 -7.68 9.07
N LEU A 190 1.73 -7.15 10.30
CA LEU A 190 2.89 -6.55 10.97
C LEU A 190 3.99 -7.59 11.24
N ASN A 191 3.60 -8.82 11.62
CA ASN A 191 4.54 -9.93 11.77
C ASN A 191 5.12 -10.36 10.41
N TYR A 192 4.31 -10.38 9.36
CA TYR A 192 4.78 -10.61 7.98
C TYR A 192 5.83 -9.57 7.55
N TYR A 193 5.61 -8.29 7.81
CA TYR A 193 6.59 -7.24 7.50
C TYR A 193 7.89 -7.39 8.28
N LYS A 194 7.84 -7.75 9.57
CA LYS A 194 9.05 -8.05 10.36
C LYS A 194 9.92 -9.12 9.69
N GLN A 195 9.30 -10.15 9.14
CA GLN A 195 10.00 -11.23 8.46
C GLN A 195 10.58 -10.80 7.12
N ILE A 196 9.81 -10.09 6.29
CA ILE A 196 10.24 -9.70 4.94
C ILE A 196 11.31 -8.61 4.96
N PHE A 197 11.13 -7.59 5.79
CA PHE A 197 12.10 -6.49 5.92
C PHE A 197 13.28 -6.83 6.84
N LYS A 198 13.27 -8.04 7.44
CA LYS A 198 14.30 -8.55 8.33
C LYS A 198 14.65 -7.52 9.42
N PHE A 199 13.63 -7.06 10.13
CA PHE A 199 13.86 -6.17 11.25
C PHE A 199 14.65 -6.91 12.33
N ASN A 200 15.72 -6.29 12.81
CA ASN A 200 16.52 -6.84 13.92
C ASN A 200 16.26 -6.04 15.20
N GLU A 201 16.72 -6.57 16.34
CA GLU A 201 16.48 -5.97 17.65
C GLU A 201 17.13 -4.59 17.83
N LYS A 202 18.14 -4.26 17.01
CA LYS A 202 18.81 -2.95 16.99
C LYS A 202 18.12 -1.95 16.06
N GLU A 203 16.94 -2.26 15.53
CA GLU A 203 16.15 -1.38 14.69
C GLU A 203 14.88 -0.94 15.42
N GLU A 204 14.53 0.33 15.27
CA GLU A 204 13.28 0.90 15.76
C GLU A 204 12.34 1.13 14.59
N ILE A 205 11.10 0.64 14.71
CA ILE A 205 10.04 0.83 13.71
C ILE A 205 9.09 1.91 14.23
N ARG A 206 8.94 2.98 13.46
CA ARG A 206 7.98 4.05 13.76
C ARG A 206 6.90 4.08 12.72
N ILE A 207 5.65 4.01 13.17
CA ILE A 207 4.49 4.14 12.29
C ILE A 207 4.15 5.62 12.15
N LEU A 208 4.24 6.13 10.92
CA LEU A 208 3.90 7.50 10.57
C LEU A 208 2.55 7.50 9.85
N ALA A 209 1.58 8.23 10.41
CA ALA A 209 0.25 8.43 9.82
C ALA A 209 0.26 9.32 8.55
N SER A 210 1.43 9.80 8.14
CA SER A 210 1.61 10.97 7.27
C SER A 210 1.38 10.72 5.77
N ALA A 211 0.43 9.87 5.40
CA ALA A 211 -0.03 9.76 4.02
C ALA A 211 -1.34 10.53 3.80
N ASP A 212 -2.18 10.64 4.83
CA ASP A 212 -3.48 11.34 4.79
C ASP A 212 -3.38 12.87 4.92
N LYS A 213 -2.17 13.44 5.06
CA LYS A 213 -1.96 14.89 5.27
C LYS A 213 -2.28 15.78 4.04
N ILE A 214 -2.87 15.22 2.99
CA ILE A 214 -3.50 16.02 1.95
C ILE A 214 -4.87 16.41 2.49
N ASN A 215 -4.91 17.54 3.19
CA ASN A 215 -6.11 18.15 3.73
C ASN A 215 -7.27 18.10 2.72
N LEU A 216 -8.23 17.21 2.97
CA LEU A 216 -9.57 17.18 2.38
C LEU A 216 -10.40 18.36 2.92
N LYS A 217 -9.89 19.59 2.82
CA LYS A 217 -10.67 20.79 3.19
C LYS A 217 -11.81 21.07 2.21
N ASP A 218 -11.80 20.43 1.04
CA ASP A 218 -12.82 20.63 0.01
C ASP A 218 -13.56 19.32 -0.30
N GLY A 219 -14.59 19.03 0.50
CA GLY A 219 -15.79 18.33 0.05
C GLY A 219 -15.66 16.86 -0.34
N ILE A 220 -15.84 15.97 0.64
CA ILE A 220 -16.54 14.71 0.42
C ILE A 220 -17.78 14.77 1.30
N ARG A 221 -18.95 14.95 0.65
CA ARG A 221 -20.28 14.86 1.25
C ARG A 221 -20.68 13.40 1.42
#